data_AF-A0AAQ3L5G3-F1
#
_entry.id   AF-A0AAQ3L5G3-F1
#
_cell.length_a   1.000
_cell.length_b   1.000
_cell.length_c   1.000
_cell.angle_alpha   90.00
_cell.angle_beta   90.00
_cell.angle_gamma   90.00
#
_symmetry.space_group_name_H-M   'P 1'
#
loop_
_entity.id
_entity.type
_entity.pdbx_description
1 polymer ?
#
loop_
_entity_poly.entity_id
_entity_poly.type
_entity_poly.pdbx_seq_one_letter_code
_entity_poly.pdbx_strand_id
1 'polypeptide(L)'
;MNLAPFKFRNALAEDGGPISRIEEGHEVIFGRHQYCAMAYLREDLVSRGNQGVSVPVPDGAGSGNDLQTARYRAISEAVERWALRDCLQSPEARKDYGFDYDRCSNGMAAYPGLFNTPARNAAMREAIERHCLIQWWEGNLGSHHIACPIQELKAIRIENPFSKDVVVLLLQFRKESYFVYGFGIGPTEDDACWRAAIELHRTGAIVDKHYEDRDSISHAYIESHEHLYERRSLFFSHPDGFELVLKRMRKNAPAHRPKPLKMLVDREIAGPWSQYATVWRIVLEQPSMDYLGPRSDVFFW
;
A
#
# COMPACT_ATOMS: atom_id res chain seq x y z
N MET A 1 6.72 -14.61 -17.36
CA MET A 1 7.67 -15.57 -16.75
C MET A 1 8.31 -14.88 -15.56
N ASN A 2 8.15 -15.45 -14.36
CA ASN A 2 8.77 -14.93 -13.14
C ASN A 2 10.22 -15.46 -13.08
N LEU A 3 11.21 -14.58 -13.03
CA LEU A 3 12.63 -14.92 -12.90
C LEU A 3 13.19 -14.61 -11.51
N ALA A 4 12.34 -14.42 -10.50
CA ALA A 4 12.77 -14.10 -9.13
C ALA A 4 13.90 -15.01 -8.62
N PRO A 5 13.85 -16.35 -8.77
CA PRO A 5 14.94 -17.21 -8.29
C PRO A 5 16.30 -16.87 -8.92
N PHE A 6 16.31 -16.50 -10.20
CA PHE A 6 17.53 -16.13 -10.91
C PHE A 6 17.94 -14.69 -10.60
N LYS A 7 17.00 -13.75 -10.67
CA LYS A 7 17.24 -12.31 -10.51
C LYS A 7 17.63 -11.92 -9.08
N PHE A 8 17.08 -12.62 -8.08
CA PHE A 8 17.34 -12.32 -6.67
C PHE A 8 18.38 -13.25 -6.02
N ARG A 9 19.05 -14.12 -6.78
CA ARG A 9 20.07 -15.03 -6.24
C ARG A 9 21.22 -14.33 -5.52
N ASN A 10 21.54 -13.09 -5.95
CA ASN A 10 22.60 -12.24 -5.38
C ASN A 10 21.99 -10.95 -4.81
N ALA A 11 20.73 -10.99 -4.34
CA ALA A 11 20.09 -9.80 -3.79
C ALA A 11 20.60 -9.45 -2.39
N LEU A 12 21.19 -10.41 -1.66
CA LEU A 12 21.73 -10.19 -0.32
C LEU A 12 23.07 -9.45 -0.36
N ALA A 13 23.34 -8.67 0.68
CA ALA A 13 24.54 -7.83 0.80
C ALA A 13 25.83 -8.66 0.83
N GLU A 14 25.79 -9.89 1.38
CA GLU A 14 26.91 -10.84 1.36
C GLU A 14 27.34 -11.22 -0.06
N ASP A 15 26.41 -11.14 -1.03
CA ASP A 15 26.66 -11.37 -2.45
C ASP A 15 26.84 -10.06 -3.25
N GLY A 16 26.98 -8.92 -2.57
CA GLY A 16 27.08 -7.58 -3.16
C GLY A 16 25.73 -6.93 -3.51
N GLY A 17 24.61 -7.55 -3.15
CA GLY A 17 23.26 -7.08 -3.42
C GLY A 17 22.76 -5.94 -2.51
N PRO A 18 21.56 -5.40 -2.77
CA PRO A 18 21.00 -4.26 -2.04
C PRO A 18 20.30 -4.61 -0.72
N ILE A 19 20.03 -5.90 -0.45
CA ILE A 19 19.28 -6.35 0.73
C ILE A 19 20.25 -6.72 1.86
N SER A 20 20.22 -6.01 2.97
CA SER A 20 21.07 -6.30 4.14
C SER A 20 20.63 -7.56 4.88
N ARG A 21 19.32 -7.76 5.05
CA ARG A 21 18.74 -8.97 5.66
C ARG A 21 17.29 -9.18 5.23
N ILE A 22 16.81 -10.39 5.43
CA ILE A 22 15.40 -10.76 5.31
C ILE A 22 14.97 -11.43 6.61
N GLU A 23 13.92 -10.90 7.22
CA GLU A 23 13.25 -11.54 8.35
C GLU A 23 12.03 -12.30 7.82
N GLU A 24 11.82 -13.50 8.32
CA GLU A 24 10.79 -14.43 7.83
C GLU A 24 9.87 -14.81 8.98
N GLY A 25 8.59 -14.98 8.66
CA GLY A 25 7.58 -15.37 9.63
C GLY A 25 6.48 -16.21 9.00
N HIS A 26 5.66 -16.75 9.88
CA HIS A 26 4.49 -17.53 9.52
C HIS A 26 3.36 -17.16 10.47
N GLU A 27 2.22 -16.79 9.91
CA GLU A 27 1.07 -16.27 10.63
C GLU A 27 -0.21 -16.93 10.14
N VAL A 28 -1.22 -16.98 11.02
CA VAL A 28 -2.57 -17.39 10.66
C VAL A 28 -3.43 -16.13 10.55
N ILE A 29 -3.74 -15.72 9.33
CA ILE A 29 -4.56 -14.56 9.03
C ILE A 29 -5.97 -15.08 8.74
N PHE A 30 -6.94 -14.76 9.60
CA PHE A 30 -8.35 -15.18 9.44
C PHE A 30 -8.53 -16.67 9.09
N GLY A 31 -7.81 -17.54 9.81
CA GLY A 31 -7.87 -18.98 9.63
C GLY A 31 -7.07 -19.55 8.46
N ARG A 32 -6.34 -18.71 7.69
CA ARG A 32 -5.45 -19.18 6.63
C ARG A 32 -3.99 -18.97 7.00
N HIS A 33 -3.20 -20.01 6.77
CA HIS A 33 -1.76 -19.93 6.88
C HIS A 33 -1.18 -18.99 5.81
N GLN A 34 -0.32 -18.07 6.23
CA GLN A 34 0.40 -17.15 5.37
C GLN A 34 1.87 -17.10 5.82
N TYR A 35 2.77 -17.12 4.86
CA TYR A 35 4.16 -16.76 5.08
C TYR A 35 4.31 -15.26 4.90
N CYS A 36 5.08 -14.64 5.78
CA CYS A 36 5.46 -13.24 5.71
C CYS A 36 6.98 -13.11 5.62
N ALA A 37 7.45 -12.09 4.91
CA ALA A 37 8.86 -11.74 4.85
C ALA A 37 9.02 -10.22 4.86
N MET A 38 10.05 -9.75 5.54
CA MET A 38 10.43 -8.35 5.66
C MET A 38 11.85 -8.19 5.14
N ALA A 39 12.04 -7.37 4.10
CA ALA A 39 13.34 -7.11 3.49
C ALA A 39 13.85 -5.74 3.93
N TYR A 40 15.14 -5.67 4.25
CA TYR A 40 15.83 -4.45 4.67
C TYR A 40 16.89 -4.11 3.63
N LEU A 41 16.92 -2.87 3.16
CA LEU A 41 17.99 -2.40 2.29
C LEU A 41 19.29 -2.23 3.09
N ARG A 42 20.42 -2.17 2.40
CA ARG A 42 21.68 -1.73 3.00
C ARG A 42 21.61 -0.26 3.40
N GLU A 43 22.33 0.09 4.46
CA GLU A 43 22.32 1.45 5.05
C GLU A 43 22.73 2.54 4.05
N ASP A 44 23.65 2.24 3.12
CA ASP A 44 24.10 3.17 2.09
C ASP A 44 22.99 3.54 1.09
N LEU A 45 21.95 2.71 0.96
CA LEU A 45 20.80 2.93 0.07
C LEU A 45 19.61 3.59 0.77
N VAL A 46 19.62 3.68 2.11
CA VAL A 46 18.48 4.18 2.90
C VAL A 46 18.53 5.71 3.09
N SER A 47 19.66 6.37 2.82
CA SER A 47 19.91 7.80 3.07
C SER A 47 19.79 8.22 4.55
N ARG A 48 20.68 9.12 4.98
CA ARG A 48 21.01 9.48 6.38
C ARG A 48 19.90 10.21 7.20
N GLY A 49 18.63 10.13 6.79
CA GLY A 49 17.52 10.88 7.41
C GLY A 49 16.86 10.22 8.62
N ASN A 50 17.02 8.90 8.80
CA ASN A 50 16.35 8.15 9.87
C ASN A 50 17.18 8.04 11.16
N GLN A 51 17.78 9.14 11.63
CA GLN A 51 18.53 9.14 12.91
C GLN A 51 17.64 9.10 14.18
N GLY A 52 16.33 8.85 14.05
CA GLY A 52 15.39 8.89 15.18
C GLY A 52 14.64 7.61 15.51
N VAL A 53 14.68 6.57 14.67
CA VAL A 53 13.91 5.34 14.91
C VAL A 53 14.83 4.28 15.53
N SER A 54 14.57 3.91 16.78
CA SER A 54 15.35 2.91 17.52
C SER A 54 15.22 1.48 16.97
N VAL A 55 14.27 1.25 16.07
CA VAL A 55 14.01 -0.03 15.41
C VAL A 55 14.09 0.15 13.90
N PRO A 56 14.89 -0.65 13.17
CA PRO A 56 14.92 -0.59 11.71
C PRO A 56 13.53 -0.90 11.14
N VAL A 57 13.00 0.01 10.31
CA VAL A 57 11.76 -0.20 9.58
C VAL A 57 12.07 -1.00 8.31
N PRO A 58 11.36 -2.09 8.00
CA PRO A 58 11.60 -2.85 6.78
C PRO A 58 11.32 -2.01 5.54
N ASP A 59 12.13 -2.17 4.51
CA ASP A 59 12.02 -1.50 3.22
C ASP A 59 11.09 -2.22 2.24
N GLY A 60 10.72 -3.45 2.53
CA GLY A 60 9.73 -4.19 1.76
C GLY A 60 9.10 -5.29 2.58
N ALA A 61 7.85 -5.61 2.28
CA ALA A 61 7.04 -6.49 3.10
C ALA A 61 6.19 -7.41 2.21
N GLY A 62 6.57 -8.67 2.10
CA GLY A 62 5.85 -9.67 1.29
C GLY A 62 5.00 -10.63 2.10
N SER A 63 3.86 -11.04 1.53
CA SER A 63 3.05 -12.15 2.04
C SER A 63 2.72 -13.13 0.91
N GLY A 64 2.63 -14.42 1.22
CA GLY A 64 2.33 -15.47 0.24
C GLY A 64 1.91 -16.81 0.86
N ASN A 65 1.43 -17.70 -0.01
CA ASN A 65 1.06 -19.08 0.37
C ASN A 65 2.28 -19.97 0.59
N ASP A 66 3.46 -19.52 0.17
CA ASP A 66 4.75 -20.16 0.38
C ASP A 66 5.80 -19.09 0.71
N LEU A 67 6.84 -19.52 1.42
CA LEU A 67 7.90 -18.64 1.90
C LEU A 67 8.69 -17.98 0.76
N GLN A 68 8.91 -18.68 -0.35
CA GLN A 68 9.69 -18.11 -1.47
C GLN A 68 8.93 -16.94 -2.11
N THR A 69 7.62 -17.10 -2.35
CA THR A 69 6.76 -16.03 -2.83
C THR A 69 6.76 -14.83 -1.89
N ALA A 70 6.67 -15.06 -0.57
CA ALA A 70 6.73 -13.98 0.42
C ALA A 70 8.06 -13.23 0.34
N ARG A 71 9.20 -13.94 0.32
CA ARG A 71 10.54 -13.35 0.17
C ARG A 71 10.68 -12.53 -1.10
N TYR A 72 10.29 -13.08 -2.25
CA TYR A 72 10.42 -12.39 -3.52
C TYR A 72 9.58 -11.12 -3.59
N ARG A 73 8.38 -11.12 -3.00
CA ARG A 73 7.57 -9.91 -2.88
C ARG A 73 8.24 -8.87 -1.98
N ALA A 74 8.79 -9.29 -0.83
CA ALA A 74 9.51 -8.40 0.07
C ALA A 74 10.72 -7.75 -0.61
N ILE A 75 11.52 -8.53 -1.35
CA ILE A 75 12.67 -8.02 -2.12
C ILE A 75 12.21 -7.06 -3.22
N SER A 76 11.16 -7.40 -3.97
CA SER A 76 10.58 -6.52 -4.98
C SER A 76 10.20 -5.16 -4.39
N GLU A 77 9.46 -5.14 -3.28
CA GLU A 77 9.05 -3.89 -2.63
C GLU A 77 10.26 -3.10 -2.11
N ALA A 78 11.27 -3.76 -1.54
CA ALA A 78 12.50 -3.09 -1.12
C ALA A 78 13.24 -2.44 -2.31
N VAL A 79 13.31 -3.14 -3.45
CA VAL A 79 13.90 -2.61 -4.69
C VAL A 79 13.11 -1.41 -5.23
N GLU A 80 11.78 -1.46 -5.13
CA GLU A 80 10.92 -0.32 -5.46
C GLU A 80 11.20 0.90 -4.57
N ARG A 81 11.32 0.70 -3.25
CA ARG A 81 11.64 1.79 -2.32
C ARG A 81 13.04 2.34 -2.54
N TRP A 82 14.00 1.52 -2.95
CA TRP A 82 15.31 2.01 -3.39
C TRP A 82 15.17 2.93 -4.61
N ALA A 83 14.45 2.50 -5.65
CA ALA A 83 14.23 3.30 -6.85
C ALA A 83 13.52 4.64 -6.56
N LEU A 84 12.52 4.62 -5.68
CA LEU A 84 11.84 5.83 -5.21
C LEU A 84 12.83 6.81 -4.58
N ARG A 85 13.65 6.35 -3.62
CA ARG A 85 14.60 7.20 -2.90
C ARG A 85 15.63 7.83 -3.82
N ASP A 86 16.18 7.05 -4.75
CA ASP A 86 17.13 7.54 -5.75
C ASP A 86 16.49 8.62 -6.64
N CYS A 87 15.27 8.38 -7.14
CA CYS A 87 14.54 9.36 -7.94
C CYS A 87 14.27 10.67 -7.18
N LEU A 88 13.95 10.59 -5.88
CA LEU A 88 13.67 11.78 -5.08
C LEU A 88 14.89 12.66 -4.85
N GLN A 89 16.11 12.15 -5.02
CA GLN A 89 17.36 12.91 -4.88
C GLN A 89 17.68 13.78 -6.10
N SER A 90 17.16 13.45 -7.31
CA SER A 90 17.38 14.22 -8.54
C SER A 90 16.13 15.03 -8.92
N PRO A 91 16.23 16.37 -9.08
CA PRO A 91 15.13 17.18 -9.62
C PRO A 91 14.62 16.71 -10.99
N GLU A 92 15.52 16.26 -11.87
CA GLU A 92 15.20 15.76 -13.19
C GLU A 92 14.41 14.46 -13.12
N ALA A 93 14.90 13.48 -12.34
CA ALA A 93 14.20 12.21 -12.14
C ALA A 93 12.83 12.42 -11.49
N ARG A 94 12.72 13.33 -10.51
CA ARG A 94 11.43 13.68 -9.89
C ARG A 94 10.41 14.15 -10.92
N LYS A 95 10.81 15.04 -11.81
CA LYS A 95 9.95 15.54 -12.89
C LYS A 95 9.62 14.44 -13.90
N ASP A 96 10.63 13.69 -14.35
CA ASP A 96 10.50 12.71 -15.42
C ASP A 96 9.63 11.49 -15.04
N TYR A 97 9.59 11.15 -13.75
CA TYR A 97 8.79 10.03 -13.22
C TYR A 97 7.54 10.52 -12.46
N GLY A 98 7.23 11.81 -12.49
CA GLY A 98 5.98 12.37 -11.97
C GLY A 98 5.91 12.46 -10.45
N PHE A 99 7.04 12.48 -9.75
CA PHE A 99 7.10 12.71 -8.31
C PHE A 99 6.76 14.16 -7.92
N ASP A 100 6.71 15.08 -8.88
CA ASP A 100 6.12 16.42 -8.67
C ASP A 100 4.58 16.38 -8.55
N TYR A 101 3.94 15.36 -9.13
CA TYR A 101 2.49 15.14 -9.07
C TYR A 101 2.08 14.16 -7.96
N ASP A 102 2.92 13.19 -7.63
CA ASP A 102 2.69 12.29 -6.50
C ASP A 102 4.04 11.85 -5.92
N ARG A 103 4.37 12.35 -4.73
CA ARG A 103 5.66 12.10 -4.05
C ARG A 103 5.76 10.71 -3.40
N CYS A 104 4.66 9.98 -3.33
CA CYS A 104 4.58 8.66 -2.71
C CYS A 104 4.92 7.55 -3.70
N SER A 105 5.03 6.30 -3.22
CA SER A 105 5.25 5.12 -4.07
C SER A 105 4.02 4.68 -4.87
N ASN A 106 2.84 5.29 -4.67
CA ASN A 106 1.60 4.92 -5.34
C ASN A 106 1.76 4.64 -6.85
N GLY A 107 1.36 3.45 -7.29
CA GLY A 107 1.48 3.10 -8.69
C GLY A 107 2.92 2.84 -9.12
N MET A 108 3.80 2.49 -8.19
CA MET A 108 5.06 1.82 -8.48
C MET A 108 4.88 0.32 -8.40
N ALA A 109 5.70 -0.42 -9.15
CA ALA A 109 5.80 -1.86 -8.98
C ALA A 109 7.15 -2.35 -9.48
N ALA A 110 7.81 -3.19 -8.67
CA ALA A 110 9.00 -3.93 -9.09
C ALA A 110 8.69 -5.39 -9.44
N TYR A 111 9.03 -5.82 -10.65
CA TYR A 111 8.86 -7.21 -11.08
C TYR A 111 10.16 -7.83 -11.61
N PRO A 112 10.59 -8.98 -11.06
CA PRO A 112 11.80 -9.68 -11.50
C PRO A 112 11.53 -10.56 -12.73
N GLY A 113 11.19 -9.93 -13.86
CA GLY A 113 10.88 -10.60 -15.13
C GLY A 113 11.86 -10.29 -16.24
N LEU A 114 11.68 -10.95 -17.40
CA LEU A 114 12.33 -10.56 -18.67
C LEU A 114 11.58 -9.44 -19.40
N PHE A 115 10.29 -9.31 -19.12
CA PHE A 115 9.40 -8.39 -19.81
C PHE A 115 8.86 -7.37 -18.80
N ASN A 116 8.62 -6.16 -19.29
CA ASN A 116 8.17 -5.05 -18.46
C ASN A 116 6.66 -5.08 -18.19
N THR A 117 5.90 -5.83 -18.98
CA THR A 117 4.43 -5.90 -18.89
C THR A 117 3.90 -6.24 -17.50
N PRO A 118 4.47 -7.22 -16.75
CA PRO A 118 3.98 -7.52 -15.41
C PRO A 118 4.22 -6.38 -14.41
N ALA A 119 5.38 -5.70 -14.47
CA ALA A 119 5.66 -4.52 -13.65
C ALA A 119 4.65 -3.41 -13.97
N ARG A 120 4.47 -3.09 -15.26
CA ARG A 120 3.49 -2.09 -15.71
C ARG A 120 2.06 -2.41 -15.27
N ASN A 121 1.63 -3.67 -15.40
CA ASN A 121 0.28 -4.07 -15.02
C ASN A 121 0.06 -4.02 -13.50
N ALA A 122 1.06 -4.38 -12.70
CA ALA A 122 1.01 -4.24 -11.24
C ALA A 122 0.94 -2.77 -10.83
N ALA A 123 1.80 -1.92 -11.39
CA ALA A 123 1.81 -0.47 -11.17
C ALA A 123 0.47 0.18 -11.57
N MET A 124 -0.11 -0.22 -12.70
CA MET A 124 -1.42 0.26 -13.15
C MET A 124 -2.53 -0.13 -12.18
N ARG A 125 -2.53 -1.39 -11.74
CA ARG A 125 -3.53 -1.90 -10.81
C ARG A 125 -3.46 -1.15 -9.47
N GLU A 126 -2.27 -0.94 -8.93
CA GLU A 126 -2.10 -0.14 -7.71
C GLU A 126 -2.53 1.31 -7.91
N ALA A 127 -2.13 1.96 -9.01
CA ALA A 127 -2.56 3.32 -9.30
C ALA A 127 -4.09 3.45 -9.38
N ILE A 128 -4.77 2.47 -9.97
CA ILE A 128 -6.24 2.43 -10.05
C ILE A 128 -6.87 2.20 -8.68
N GLU A 129 -6.31 1.33 -7.83
CA GLU A 129 -6.78 1.15 -6.45
C GLU A 129 -6.77 2.48 -5.69
N ARG A 130 -5.61 3.16 -5.70
CA ARG A 130 -5.43 4.46 -5.03
C ARG A 130 -6.36 5.52 -5.62
N HIS A 131 -6.47 5.59 -6.94
CA HIS A 131 -7.40 6.51 -7.60
C HIS A 131 -8.86 6.26 -7.20
N CYS A 132 -9.31 5.01 -7.14
CA CYS A 132 -10.66 4.66 -6.72
C CYS A 132 -10.92 5.03 -5.25
N LEU A 133 -9.95 4.80 -4.35
CA LEU A 133 -10.06 5.19 -2.94
C LEU A 133 -10.21 6.70 -2.78
N ILE A 134 -9.37 7.49 -3.47
CA ILE A 134 -9.44 8.96 -3.44
C ILE A 134 -10.77 9.45 -3.99
N GLN A 135 -11.15 8.97 -5.18
CA GLN A 135 -12.41 9.36 -5.82
C GLN A 135 -13.64 8.97 -4.99
N TRP A 136 -13.63 7.81 -4.33
CA TRP A 136 -14.69 7.41 -3.41
C TRP A 136 -14.75 8.33 -2.19
N TRP A 137 -13.59 8.63 -1.58
CA TRP A 137 -13.52 9.50 -0.42
C TRP A 137 -14.07 10.90 -0.71
N GLU A 138 -13.71 11.48 -1.86
CA GLU A 138 -14.20 12.77 -2.33
C GLU A 138 -15.66 12.74 -2.80
N GLY A 139 -16.24 11.54 -2.95
CA GLY A 139 -17.63 11.35 -3.32
C GLY A 139 -17.93 11.32 -4.80
N ASN A 140 -16.91 11.11 -5.62
CA ASN A 140 -17.01 10.93 -7.06
C ASN A 140 -17.33 9.48 -7.46
N LEU A 141 -17.21 8.52 -6.53
CA LEU A 141 -17.58 7.12 -6.72
C LEU A 141 -18.54 6.64 -5.65
N GLY A 142 -19.44 5.73 -6.03
CA GLY A 142 -20.30 5.00 -5.11
C GLY A 142 -19.61 3.82 -4.47
N SER A 143 -20.32 3.22 -3.52
CA SER A 143 -19.93 1.96 -2.89
C SER A 143 -21.16 1.17 -2.46
N HIS A 144 -21.05 -0.14 -2.37
CA HIS A 144 -22.12 -0.99 -1.84
C HIS A 144 -21.55 -2.14 -1.01
N HIS A 145 -22.36 -2.62 -0.08
CA HIS A 145 -22.03 -3.78 0.73
C HIS A 145 -21.99 -5.04 -0.14
N ILE A 146 -20.99 -5.88 0.11
CA ILE A 146 -20.87 -7.22 -0.47
C ILE A 146 -20.71 -8.25 0.63
N ALA A 147 -20.98 -9.52 0.32
CA ALA A 147 -20.64 -10.61 1.22
C ALA A 147 -19.11 -10.71 1.34
N CYS A 148 -18.59 -10.80 2.56
CA CYS A 148 -17.17 -11.08 2.77
C CYS A 148 -16.97 -12.60 2.91
N PRO A 149 -16.00 -13.20 2.21
CA PRO A 149 -15.66 -14.61 2.44
C PRO A 149 -15.05 -14.87 3.83
N ILE A 150 -14.71 -13.81 4.58
CA ILE A 150 -14.21 -13.86 5.95
C ILE A 150 -15.33 -13.37 6.87
N GLN A 151 -15.91 -14.27 7.66
CA GLN A 151 -17.14 -14.01 8.43
C GLN A 151 -17.04 -12.85 9.42
N GLU A 152 -15.86 -12.62 10.00
CA GLU A 152 -15.62 -11.58 11.00
C GLU A 152 -15.46 -10.17 10.40
N LEU A 153 -15.40 -10.07 9.07
CA LEU A 153 -15.11 -8.83 8.36
C LEU A 153 -16.34 -8.33 7.61
N LYS A 154 -16.50 -7.01 7.60
CA LYS A 154 -17.47 -6.33 6.75
C LYS A 154 -16.77 -5.86 5.50
N ALA A 155 -17.37 -6.09 4.34
CA ALA A 155 -16.81 -5.75 3.04
C ALA A 155 -17.67 -4.74 2.30
N ILE A 156 -17.01 -3.80 1.64
CA ILE A 156 -17.60 -2.78 0.81
C ILE A 156 -16.86 -2.80 -0.52
N ARG A 157 -17.61 -2.92 -1.61
CA ARG A 157 -17.09 -2.76 -2.95
C ARG A 157 -17.18 -1.29 -3.34
N ILE A 158 -16.03 -0.72 -3.73
CA ILE A 158 -15.95 0.60 -4.33
C ILE A 158 -16.18 0.45 -5.83
N GLU A 159 -16.97 1.33 -6.43
CA GLU A 159 -17.16 1.35 -7.89
C GLU A 159 -15.82 1.56 -8.60
N ASN A 160 -15.50 0.70 -9.56
CA ASN A 160 -14.30 0.85 -10.38
C ASN A 160 -14.71 0.83 -11.87
N PRO A 161 -14.99 1.99 -12.46
CA PRO A 161 -15.32 2.11 -13.88
C PRO A 161 -14.08 2.12 -14.79
N PHE A 162 -12.88 2.05 -14.22
CA PHE A 162 -11.63 2.29 -14.93
C PHE A 162 -10.89 1.01 -15.33
N SER A 163 -11.23 -0.12 -14.71
CA SER A 163 -10.74 -1.43 -15.11
C SER A 163 -11.77 -2.52 -14.83
N LYS A 164 -11.43 -3.76 -15.16
CA LYS A 164 -12.23 -4.95 -14.84
C LYS A 164 -11.97 -5.49 -13.43
N ASP A 165 -10.96 -4.96 -12.74
CA ASP A 165 -10.62 -5.39 -11.38
C ASP A 165 -11.65 -4.84 -10.37
N VAL A 166 -11.78 -5.52 -9.25
CA VAL A 166 -12.62 -5.15 -8.11
C VAL A 166 -11.77 -4.44 -7.07
N VAL A 167 -12.25 -3.31 -6.57
CA VAL A 167 -11.67 -2.60 -5.42
C VAL A 167 -12.56 -2.82 -4.20
N VAL A 168 -11.98 -3.32 -3.12
CA VAL A 168 -12.68 -3.63 -1.86
C VAL A 168 -12.05 -2.87 -0.71
N LEU A 169 -12.91 -2.37 0.18
CA LEU A 169 -12.57 -1.92 1.52
C LEU A 169 -13.13 -2.91 2.53
N LEU A 170 -12.27 -3.43 3.41
CA LEU A 170 -12.66 -4.22 4.57
C LEU A 170 -12.59 -3.39 5.83
N LEU A 171 -13.49 -3.68 6.76
CA LEU A 171 -13.50 -3.08 8.09
C LEU A 171 -13.78 -4.14 9.16
N GLN A 172 -13.08 -4.00 10.29
CA GLN A 172 -13.20 -4.84 11.47
C GLN A 172 -13.36 -3.96 12.71
N PHE A 173 -14.31 -4.30 13.57
CA PHE A 173 -14.43 -3.70 14.90
C PHE A 173 -13.64 -4.53 15.90
N ARG A 174 -12.73 -3.91 16.64
CA ARG A 174 -11.80 -4.59 17.57
C ARG A 174 -12.01 -4.13 19.00
N LYS A 175 -11.94 -5.09 19.92
CA LYS A 175 -12.05 -4.90 21.38
C LYS A 175 -13.22 -4.00 21.83
N GLU A 176 -14.30 -3.99 21.04
CA GLU A 176 -15.46 -3.13 21.25
C GLU A 176 -15.17 -1.61 21.34
N SER A 177 -14.01 -1.16 20.86
CA SER A 177 -13.53 0.21 21.11
C SER A 177 -12.99 0.95 19.88
N TYR A 178 -12.43 0.26 18.89
CA TYR A 178 -11.85 0.89 17.71
C TYR A 178 -12.04 0.07 16.44
N PHE A 179 -11.77 0.71 15.30
CA PHE A 179 -11.92 0.12 13.98
C PHE A 179 -10.59 -0.04 13.27
N VAL A 180 -10.46 -1.08 12.45
CA VAL A 180 -9.32 -1.29 11.57
C VAL A 180 -9.84 -1.52 10.17
N TYR A 181 -9.12 -1.02 9.18
CA TYR A 181 -9.47 -1.16 7.77
C TYR A 181 -8.31 -1.73 6.99
N GLY A 182 -8.64 -2.31 5.84
CA GLY A 182 -7.67 -2.65 4.80
C GLY A 182 -8.37 -2.57 3.46
N PHE A 183 -7.62 -2.24 2.43
CA PHE A 183 -8.13 -2.11 1.08
C PHE A 183 -7.34 -2.99 0.13
N GLY A 184 -7.96 -3.37 -0.97
CA GLY A 184 -7.35 -4.28 -1.92
C GLY A 184 -8.03 -4.29 -3.26
N ILE A 185 -7.23 -4.40 -4.30
CA ILE A 185 -7.67 -4.60 -5.68
C ILE A 185 -7.31 -5.99 -6.20
N GLY A 186 -8.26 -6.63 -6.88
CA GLY A 186 -8.08 -7.97 -7.44
C GLY A 186 -8.97 -8.23 -8.65
N PRO A 187 -8.71 -9.26 -9.47
CA PRO A 187 -9.54 -9.58 -10.62
C PRO A 187 -10.93 -10.13 -10.23
N THR A 188 -11.09 -10.56 -8.97
CA THR A 188 -12.35 -11.06 -8.40
C THR A 188 -12.60 -10.43 -7.03
N GLU A 189 -13.84 -10.52 -6.54
CA GLU A 189 -14.18 -10.07 -5.18
C GLU A 189 -13.42 -10.85 -4.10
N ASP A 190 -13.23 -12.16 -4.29
CA ASP A 190 -12.47 -13.00 -3.36
C ASP A 190 -10.99 -12.60 -3.30
N ASP A 191 -10.37 -12.35 -4.46
CA ASP A 191 -8.97 -11.90 -4.53
C ASP A 191 -8.78 -10.52 -3.89
N ALA A 192 -9.71 -9.59 -4.16
CA ALA A 192 -9.68 -8.25 -3.60
C ALA A 192 -9.90 -8.27 -2.08
N CYS A 193 -10.88 -9.03 -1.59
CA CYS A 193 -11.12 -9.25 -0.16
C CYS A 193 -9.89 -9.86 0.52
N TRP A 194 -9.27 -10.88 -0.07
CA TRP A 194 -8.11 -11.53 0.55
C TRP A 194 -6.90 -10.60 0.64
N ARG A 195 -6.64 -9.81 -0.41
CA ARG A 195 -5.59 -8.77 -0.39
C ARG A 195 -5.87 -7.71 0.67
N ALA A 196 -7.10 -7.21 0.72
CA ALA A 196 -7.53 -6.26 1.73
C ALA A 196 -7.43 -6.82 3.16
N ALA A 197 -7.65 -8.13 3.35
CA ALA A 197 -7.54 -8.78 4.65
C ALA A 197 -6.09 -8.87 5.14
N ILE A 198 -5.13 -9.12 4.24
CA ILE A 198 -3.71 -9.09 4.57
C ILE A 198 -3.29 -7.67 5.00
N GLU A 199 -3.74 -6.65 4.27
CA GLU A 199 -3.46 -5.25 4.60
C GLU A 199 -4.13 -4.82 5.91
N LEU A 200 -5.37 -5.26 6.14
CA LEU A 200 -6.12 -5.03 7.37
C LEU A 200 -5.40 -5.66 8.56
N HIS A 201 -4.89 -6.88 8.41
CA HIS A 201 -4.14 -7.57 9.47
C HIS A 201 -2.85 -6.82 9.83
N ARG A 202 -2.09 -6.37 8.82
CA ARG A 202 -0.87 -5.58 9.02
C ARG A 202 -1.14 -4.25 9.71
N THR A 203 -2.13 -3.51 9.21
CA THR A 203 -2.53 -2.22 9.81
C THR A 203 -3.07 -2.44 11.22
N GLY A 204 -3.85 -3.50 11.42
CA GLY A 204 -4.37 -3.90 12.72
C GLY A 204 -3.26 -4.14 13.74
N ALA A 205 -2.20 -4.85 13.36
CA ALA A 205 -1.07 -5.07 14.27
C ALA A 205 -0.35 -3.77 14.67
N ILE A 206 -0.39 -2.71 13.85
CA ILE A 206 0.11 -1.39 14.22
C ILE A 206 -0.86 -0.71 15.17
N VAL A 207 -2.14 -0.59 14.77
CA VAL A 207 -3.19 0.07 15.57
C VAL A 207 -3.34 -0.58 16.94
N ASP A 208 -3.39 -1.91 17.01
CA ASP A 208 -3.56 -2.69 18.23
C ASP A 208 -2.53 -2.31 19.30
N LYS A 209 -1.27 -2.04 18.92
CA LYS A 209 -0.20 -1.63 19.85
C LYS A 209 -0.50 -0.31 20.56
N HIS A 210 -1.20 0.61 19.90
CA HIS A 210 -1.57 1.89 20.51
C HIS A 210 -2.78 1.78 21.45
N TYR A 211 -3.56 0.70 21.32
CA TYR A 211 -4.74 0.35 22.11
C TYR A 211 -4.52 -0.90 22.99
N GLU A 212 -3.27 -1.30 23.26
CA GLU A 212 -2.99 -2.48 24.11
C GLU A 212 -3.53 -2.29 25.52
N ASP A 213 -3.24 -1.14 26.13
CA ASP A 213 -3.61 -0.80 27.51
C ASP A 213 -4.62 0.36 27.59
N ARG A 214 -5.36 0.64 26.50
CA ARG A 214 -6.23 1.81 26.40
C ARG A 214 -7.52 1.50 25.64
N ASP A 215 -8.65 1.88 26.22
CA ASP A 215 -9.95 1.81 25.54
C ASP A 215 -10.13 2.93 24.52
N SER A 216 -9.37 4.02 24.63
CA SER A 216 -9.38 5.11 23.66
C SER A 216 -8.04 5.84 23.62
N ILE A 217 -7.80 6.52 22.50
CA ILE A 217 -6.66 7.44 22.32
C ILE A 217 -7.22 8.83 22.06
N SER A 218 -6.55 9.86 22.57
CA SER A 218 -6.97 11.26 22.37
C SER A 218 -6.48 11.81 21.03
N HIS A 219 -7.15 12.85 20.52
CA HIS A 219 -6.67 13.60 19.34
C HIS A 219 -5.25 14.14 19.53
N ALA A 220 -4.91 14.64 20.71
CA ALA A 220 -3.56 15.11 21.01
C ALA A 220 -2.50 13.99 20.87
N TYR A 221 -2.85 12.75 21.23
CA TYR A 221 -1.97 11.59 21.03
C TYR A 221 -1.85 11.23 19.54
N ILE A 222 -2.96 11.27 18.79
CA ILE A 222 -2.93 11.03 17.33
C ILE A 222 -2.04 12.07 16.64
N GLU A 223 -2.22 13.35 16.98
CA GLU A 223 -1.46 14.48 16.42
C GLU A 223 0.03 14.46 16.77
N SER A 224 0.44 13.79 17.85
CA SER A 224 1.84 13.68 18.24
C SER A 224 2.66 12.72 17.38
N HIS A 225 2.03 11.94 16.49
CA HIS A 225 2.73 11.03 15.59
C HIS A 225 3.19 11.77 14.33
N GLU A 226 4.49 11.72 14.05
CA GLU A 226 5.10 12.38 12.88
C GLU A 226 4.78 11.63 11.58
N HIS A 227 4.70 10.29 11.65
CA HIS A 227 4.50 9.45 10.47
C HIS A 227 3.04 9.52 9.98
N LEU A 228 2.85 10.02 8.75
CA LEU A 228 1.51 10.30 8.20
C LEU A 228 0.61 9.06 8.14
N TYR A 229 1.15 7.92 7.71
CA TYR A 229 0.43 6.65 7.64
C TYR A 229 -0.12 6.24 9.01
N GLU A 230 0.73 6.34 10.04
CA GLU A 230 0.40 5.89 11.40
C GLU A 230 -0.65 6.82 12.00
N ARG A 231 -0.44 8.14 11.87
CA ARG A 231 -1.42 9.15 12.28
C ARG A 231 -2.78 8.94 11.63
N ARG A 232 -2.84 8.68 10.31
CA ARG A 232 -4.10 8.42 9.60
C ARG A 232 -4.77 7.12 10.05
N SER A 233 -3.98 6.05 10.19
CA SER A 233 -4.50 4.76 10.68
C SER A 233 -5.15 4.92 12.06
N LEU A 234 -4.52 5.67 12.97
CA LEU A 234 -5.04 5.97 14.30
C LEU A 234 -6.26 6.90 14.27
N PHE A 235 -6.27 7.91 13.39
CA PHE A 235 -7.43 8.79 13.25
C PHE A 235 -8.67 8.03 12.80
N PHE A 236 -8.53 7.16 11.79
CA PHE A 236 -9.66 6.39 11.29
C PHE A 236 -10.06 5.21 12.20
N SER A 237 -9.17 4.74 13.07
CA SER A 237 -9.53 3.79 14.13
C SER A 237 -10.34 4.43 15.25
N HIS A 238 -10.17 5.74 15.48
CA HIS A 238 -10.92 6.52 16.45
C HIS A 238 -12.40 6.71 16.02
N PRO A 239 -13.37 6.77 16.96
CA PRO A 239 -14.79 6.95 16.64
C PRO A 239 -15.10 8.12 15.70
N ASP A 240 -14.44 9.26 15.87
CA ASP A 240 -14.64 10.44 15.00
C ASP A 240 -14.26 10.16 13.55
N GLY A 241 -13.14 9.48 13.31
CA GLY A 241 -12.73 9.09 11.96
C GLY A 241 -13.66 8.04 11.37
N PHE A 242 -14.10 7.06 12.17
CA PHE A 242 -15.09 6.08 11.72
C PHE A 242 -16.43 6.72 11.35
N GLU A 243 -16.88 7.73 12.07
CA GLU A 243 -18.10 8.47 11.71
C GLU A 243 -17.99 9.14 10.34
N LEU A 244 -16.80 9.61 9.94
CA LEU A 244 -16.57 10.12 8.57
C LEU A 244 -16.71 9.00 7.53
N VAL A 245 -16.19 7.81 7.83
CA VAL A 245 -16.33 6.62 6.97
C VAL A 245 -17.80 6.23 6.84
N LEU A 246 -18.55 6.16 7.93
CA LEU A 246 -19.98 5.86 7.91
C LEU A 246 -20.78 6.89 7.11
N LYS A 247 -20.48 8.19 7.28
CA LYS A 247 -21.09 9.26 6.47
C LYS A 247 -20.79 9.07 5.00
N ARG A 248 -19.58 8.65 4.63
CA ARG A 248 -19.19 8.37 3.25
C ARG A 248 -19.91 7.14 2.68
N MET A 249 -20.00 6.05 3.45
CA MET A 249 -20.69 4.82 3.06
C MET A 249 -22.18 5.02 2.82
N ARG A 250 -22.83 5.92 3.58
CA ARG A 250 -24.26 6.22 3.43
C ARG A 250 -24.59 7.07 2.20
N LYS A 251 -23.59 7.73 1.59
CA LYS A 251 -23.80 8.58 0.42
C LYS A 251 -23.87 7.71 -0.84
N ASN A 252 -24.94 7.89 -1.60
CA ASN A 252 -25.10 7.24 -2.90
C ASN A 252 -24.03 7.70 -3.90
N ALA A 253 -23.81 6.85 -4.91
CA ALA A 253 -23.01 7.21 -6.08
C ALA A 253 -23.55 8.51 -6.70
N PRO A 254 -22.68 9.44 -7.14
CA PRO A 254 -23.13 10.60 -7.90
C PRO A 254 -23.83 10.14 -9.19
N ALA A 255 -24.87 10.87 -9.59
CA ALA A 255 -25.61 10.57 -10.83
C ALA A 255 -24.76 10.74 -12.11
N HIS A 256 -23.60 11.38 -12.00
CA HIS A 256 -22.73 11.73 -13.11
C HIS A 256 -21.64 10.69 -13.26
N ARG A 257 -21.30 10.33 -14.51
CA ARG A 257 -20.17 9.44 -14.78
C ARG A 257 -18.86 10.10 -14.36
N PRO A 258 -17.94 9.37 -13.72
CA PRO A 258 -16.63 9.91 -13.40
C PRO A 258 -15.87 10.27 -14.68
N LYS A 259 -14.99 11.27 -14.57
CA LYS A 259 -14.12 11.69 -15.66
C LYS A 259 -13.23 10.52 -16.10
N PRO A 260 -12.88 10.40 -17.40
CA PRO A 260 -11.93 9.41 -17.85
C PRO A 260 -10.59 9.53 -17.11
N LEU A 261 -9.89 8.40 -16.93
CA LEU A 261 -8.53 8.40 -16.39
C LEU A 261 -7.62 9.26 -17.26
N LYS A 262 -6.90 10.19 -16.63
CA LYS A 262 -5.80 10.90 -17.26
C LYS A 262 -4.49 10.39 -16.69
N MET A 263 -3.71 9.76 -17.55
CA MET A 263 -2.40 9.20 -17.20
C MET A 263 -1.34 10.28 -17.42
N LEU A 264 -0.66 10.67 -16.35
CA LEU A 264 0.41 11.68 -16.36
C LEU A 264 1.76 11.04 -16.66
N VAL A 265 2.00 9.84 -16.13
CA VAL A 265 3.23 9.07 -16.30
C VAL A 265 2.89 7.61 -16.51
N ASP A 266 3.59 6.98 -17.46
CA ASP A 266 3.59 5.54 -17.70
C ASP A 266 4.93 5.12 -18.29
N ARG A 267 5.86 4.72 -17.43
CA ARG A 267 7.22 4.34 -17.85
C ARG A 267 7.96 3.51 -16.83
N GLU A 268 8.95 2.79 -17.33
CA GLU A 268 10.00 2.18 -16.52
C GLU A 268 10.85 3.27 -15.85
N ILE A 269 11.19 3.04 -14.58
CA ILE A 269 12.22 3.79 -13.88
C ILE A 269 13.54 3.04 -14.06
N ALA A 270 14.45 3.61 -14.85
CA ALA A 270 15.77 3.02 -15.09
C ALA A 270 16.73 3.35 -13.94
N GLY A 271 17.56 2.38 -13.54
CA GLY A 271 18.60 2.60 -12.54
C GLY A 271 19.36 1.33 -12.15
N PRO A 272 20.22 1.39 -11.12
CA PRO A 272 21.04 0.24 -10.70
C PRO A 272 20.23 -0.98 -10.24
N TRP A 273 18.96 -0.80 -9.90
CA TRP A 273 18.02 -1.88 -9.58
C TRP A 273 17.60 -2.74 -10.77
N SER A 274 17.76 -2.27 -12.02
CA SER A 274 17.34 -3.00 -13.23
C SER A 274 18.00 -4.37 -13.38
N GLN A 275 19.14 -4.60 -12.69
CA GLN A 275 19.76 -5.92 -12.61
C GLN A 275 18.88 -6.94 -11.85
N TYR A 276 18.11 -6.50 -10.86
CA TYR A 276 17.24 -7.31 -10.00
C TYR A 276 15.78 -7.32 -10.48
N ALA A 277 15.22 -6.16 -10.82
CA ALA A 277 13.83 -6.06 -11.24
C ALA A 277 13.58 -4.86 -12.15
N THR A 278 12.59 -4.98 -13.04
CA THR A 278 12.01 -3.83 -13.73
C THR A 278 11.14 -3.08 -12.73
N VAL A 279 11.42 -1.80 -12.50
CA VAL A 279 10.56 -0.92 -11.70
C VAL A 279 9.75 -0.05 -12.66
N TRP A 280 8.43 -0.06 -12.52
CA TRP A 280 7.53 0.73 -13.36
C TRP A 280 6.79 1.76 -12.51
N ARG A 281 6.49 2.92 -13.11
CA ARG A 281 5.68 3.97 -12.49
C ARG A 281 4.50 4.34 -13.37
N ILE A 282 3.31 4.32 -12.77
CA ILE A 282 2.08 4.90 -13.30
C ILE A 282 1.67 6.05 -12.37
N VAL A 283 1.47 7.24 -12.93
CA VAL A 283 0.83 8.36 -12.21
C VAL A 283 -0.46 8.71 -12.92
N LEU A 284 -1.56 8.69 -12.16
CA LEU A 284 -2.86 9.15 -12.61
C LEU A 284 -3.13 10.54 -12.04
N GLU A 285 -3.79 11.40 -12.80
CA GLU A 285 -4.31 12.66 -12.28
C GLU A 285 -5.36 12.35 -11.21
N GLN A 286 -5.07 12.75 -9.97
CA GLN A 286 -5.98 12.58 -8.85
C GLN A 286 -7.01 13.73 -8.82
N PRO A 287 -8.23 13.48 -8.32
CA PRO A 287 -9.27 14.51 -8.26
C PRO A 287 -8.92 15.65 -7.26
N SER A 288 -8.12 15.35 -6.23
CA SER A 288 -7.43 16.35 -5.41
C SER A 288 -6.02 15.88 -5.03
N MET A 289 -5.25 16.81 -4.45
CA MET A 289 -3.92 16.57 -3.89
C MET A 289 -3.94 16.54 -2.36
N ASP A 290 -5.13 16.60 -1.75
CA ASP A 290 -5.28 16.75 -0.31
C ASP A 290 -4.62 15.59 0.43
N TYR A 291 -4.62 14.39 -0.16
CA TYR A 291 -3.98 13.21 0.40
C TYR A 291 -2.46 13.32 0.61
N LEU A 292 -1.78 14.28 0.00
CA LEU A 292 -0.36 14.57 0.26
C LEU A 292 -0.17 15.54 1.44
N GLY A 293 -1.24 16.22 1.86
CA GLY A 293 -1.23 17.15 2.98
C GLY A 293 -1.05 16.42 4.31
N PRO A 294 -0.21 16.94 5.23
CA PRO A 294 0.00 16.32 6.53
C PRO A 294 -1.26 16.36 7.42
N ARG A 295 -2.14 17.35 7.23
CA ARG A 295 -3.32 17.57 8.07
C ARG A 295 -4.64 17.25 7.38
N SER A 296 -4.60 16.48 6.30
CA SER A 296 -5.82 16.08 5.61
C SER A 296 -6.31 14.75 6.17
N ASP A 297 -7.56 14.77 6.63
CA ASP A 297 -8.30 13.59 7.07
C ASP A 297 -8.79 12.81 5.84
N VAL A 298 -7.83 12.26 5.09
CA VAL A 298 -8.07 11.48 3.88
C VAL A 298 -7.99 10.00 4.21
N PHE A 299 -9.06 9.27 3.89
CA PHE A 299 -9.20 7.85 4.17
C PHE A 299 -8.38 6.99 3.21
N PHE A 300 -7.06 7.02 3.37
CA PHE A 300 -6.12 5.98 2.96
C PHE A 300 -4.71 6.38 3.42
N TRP A 301 -3.83 5.39 3.44
CA TRP A 301 -2.46 5.53 3.91
C TRP A 301 -1.48 4.77 3.01
#